data_AF-A0A349IKC7-F1
#
_entry.id   AF-A0A349IKC7-F1
#
_cell.length_a   1.000
_cell.length_b   1.000
_cell.length_c   1.000
_cell.angle_alpha   90.00
_cell.angle_beta   90.00
_cell.angle_gamma   90.00
#
_symmetry.space_group_name_H-M   'P 1'
#
loop_
_entity.id
_entity.type
_entity.pdbx_description
1 polymer ?
#
loop_
_entity_poly.entity_id
_entity_poly.type
_entity_poly.pdbx_seq_one_letter_code
_entity_poly.pdbx_strand_id
1 'polypeptide(L)'
;TLTDELDVPDAMGKLRTVYHNLMKLDYDNARTRNSMEETGELSDMEKKSPMELFQELYRKQNHQDMSEEQKTFLKEMMEGIWEDAE
;
A
#
# COMPACT_ATOMS: atom_id res chain seq x y z
N THR A 1 -16.06 -13.41 -0.86
CA THR A 1 -15.03 -12.65 -1.58
C THR A 1 -15.19 -11.18 -1.26
N LEU A 2 -14.16 -10.54 -0.71
CA LEU A 2 -14.14 -9.12 -0.38
C LEU A 2 -13.60 -8.32 -1.57
N THR A 3 -14.33 -7.29 -1.97
CA THR A 3 -13.97 -6.41 -3.09
C THR A 3 -13.56 -5.02 -2.63
N ASP A 4 -13.39 -4.81 -1.32
CA ASP A 4 -12.90 -3.55 -0.77
C ASP A 4 -11.47 -3.29 -1.24
N GLU A 5 -11.25 -2.14 -1.89
CA GLU A 5 -9.94 -1.74 -2.41
C GLU A 5 -9.02 -1.18 -1.31
N LEU A 6 -9.60 -0.59 -0.27
CA LEU A 6 -8.86 -0.09 0.88
C LEU A 6 -8.64 -1.21 1.89
N ASP A 7 -7.44 -1.27 2.46
CA ASP A 7 -7.16 -2.24 3.52
C ASP A 7 -8.01 -1.92 4.75
N VAL A 8 -8.69 -2.94 5.28
CA VAL A 8 -9.50 -2.82 6.48
C VAL A 8 -8.78 -3.57 7.61
N PRO A 9 -8.24 -2.85 8.61
CA PRO A 9 -7.65 -3.49 9.77
C PRO A 9 -8.65 -4.45 10.43
N ASP A 10 -8.20 -5.68 10.65
CA ASP A 10 -9.00 -6.78 11.19
C ASP A 10 -10.33 -7.01 10.45
N ALA A 11 -10.29 -7.02 9.11
CA ALA A 11 -11.46 -7.31 8.28
C ALA A 11 -12.19 -8.61 8.70
N MET A 12 -11.42 -9.65 9.05
CA MET A 12 -11.95 -10.92 9.54
C MET A 12 -12.73 -10.77 10.86
N GLY A 13 -12.18 -10.07 11.85
CA GLY A 13 -12.86 -9.84 13.13
C GLY A 13 -14.12 -8.99 12.98
N LYS A 14 -14.07 -7.94 12.16
CA LYS A 14 -15.24 -7.10 11.84
C LYS A 14 -16.36 -7.93 11.21
N LEU A 15 -16.04 -8.74 10.21
CA LEU A 15 -17.04 -9.58 9.54
C LEU A 15 -17.61 -10.66 10.46
N ARG A 16 -16.82 -11.20 11.40
CA ARG A 16 -17.30 -12.20 12.38
C ARG A 16 -18.35 -11.66 13.35
N THR A 17 -18.42 -10.33 13.55
CA THR A 17 -19.48 -9.72 14.38
C THR A 17 -20.87 -9.88 13.75
N VAL A 18 -20.93 -9.92 12.42
CA VAL A 18 -22.19 -10.12 11.66
C VAL A 18 -22.35 -11.58 11.23
N TYR A 19 -21.25 -12.19 10.77
CA TYR A 19 -21.18 -13.57 10.28
C TYR A 19 -20.33 -14.44 11.23
N HIS A 20 -20.94 -14.86 12.33
CA HIS A 20 -20.27 -15.52 13.46
C HIS A 20 -19.44 -16.77 13.09
N ASN A 21 -19.85 -17.52 12.06
CA ASN A 21 -19.20 -18.76 11.65
C ASN A 21 -18.34 -18.60 10.38
N LEU A 22 -17.83 -17.41 10.10
CA LEU A 22 -16.99 -17.17 8.92
C LEU A 22 -15.65 -17.92 9.03
N MET A 23 -15.50 -18.95 8.20
CA MET A 23 -14.32 -19.83 8.18
C MET A 23 -13.21 -19.34 7.25
N LYS A 24 -13.55 -18.68 6.14
CA LYS A 24 -12.60 -18.22 5.11
C LYS A 24 -13.04 -16.86 4.58
N LEU A 25 -12.06 -15.99 4.34
CA LEU A 25 -12.23 -14.74 3.62
C LEU A 25 -11.28 -14.74 2.43
N ASP A 26 -11.87 -14.75 1.24
CA ASP A 26 -11.16 -14.58 -0.01
C ASP A 26 -11.18 -13.11 -0.39
N TYR A 27 -10.05 -12.55 -0.80
CA TYR A 27 -9.95 -11.20 -1.34
C TYR A 27 -9.93 -11.28 -2.87
N ASP A 28 -10.72 -10.45 -3.52
CA ASP A 28 -10.69 -10.25 -4.97
C ASP A 28 -10.62 -8.76 -5.27
N ASN A 29 -9.59 -8.12 -4.71
CA ASN A 29 -9.26 -6.73 -4.92
C ASN A 29 -7.90 -6.60 -5.61
N ALA A 30 -7.64 -5.44 -6.21
CA ALA A 30 -6.46 -5.23 -7.03
C ALA A 30 -5.15 -5.53 -6.27
N ARG A 31 -5.11 -5.22 -4.96
CA ARG A 31 -3.95 -5.35 -4.08
C ARG A 31 -3.44 -6.79 -3.92
N THR A 32 -4.31 -7.80 -3.81
CA THR A 32 -3.88 -9.18 -3.54
C THR A 32 -3.82 -10.07 -4.78
N ARG A 33 -4.32 -9.59 -5.94
CA ARG A 33 -4.41 -10.41 -7.16
C ARG A 33 -3.04 -10.69 -7.81
N ASN A 34 -2.06 -9.79 -7.64
CA ASN A 34 -0.76 -9.88 -8.30
C ASN A 34 0.42 -9.75 -7.31
N SER A 35 0.28 -10.22 -6.06
CA SER A 35 1.29 -10.06 -5.00
C SER A 35 2.61 -10.83 -5.22
N MET A 36 2.88 -11.30 -6.44
CA MET A 36 4.01 -12.15 -6.76
C MET A 36 4.63 -11.65 -8.07
N GLU A 37 5.91 -11.28 -7.98
CA GLU A 37 6.81 -10.85 -9.06
C GLU A 37 6.71 -9.40 -9.54
N GLU A 38 7.56 -8.53 -8.97
CA GLU A 38 8.30 -7.53 -9.75
C GLU A 38 9.48 -6.97 -8.93
N THR A 39 10.63 -7.63 -9.00
CA THR A 39 11.90 -7.10 -8.51
C THR A 39 12.36 -6.04 -9.52
N GLY A 40 12.19 -4.75 -9.20
CA GLY A 40 12.54 -3.66 -10.11
C GLY A 40 14.05 -3.57 -10.42
N GLU A 41 14.39 -3.16 -11.63
CA GLU A 41 15.77 -2.88 -12.04
C GLU A 41 16.35 -1.68 -11.26
N LEU A 42 17.47 -1.90 -10.56
CA LEU A 42 18.15 -0.91 -9.72
C LEU A 42 18.74 0.28 -10.50
N SER A 43 18.88 0.15 -11.82
CA SER A 43 19.61 1.08 -12.70
C SER A 43 18.94 2.45 -12.88
N ASP A 44 17.62 2.55 -12.70
CA ASP A 44 16.87 3.80 -12.85
C ASP A 44 16.64 4.55 -11.53
N MET A 45 17.12 4.02 -10.39
CA MET A 45 16.86 4.62 -9.08
C MET A 45 17.66 5.89 -8.84
N GLU A 46 18.86 6.03 -9.42
CA GLU A 46 19.76 7.18 -9.18
C GLU A 46 19.24 8.51 -9.75
N LYS A 47 18.26 8.47 -10.67
CA LYS A 47 17.69 9.66 -11.31
C LYS A 47 16.37 10.12 -10.69
N LYS A 48 15.79 9.31 -9.81
CA LYS A 48 14.47 9.54 -9.23
C LYS A 48 14.61 10.17 -7.85
N SER A 49 13.74 11.11 -7.53
CA SER A 49 13.62 11.65 -6.18
C SER A 49 13.12 10.57 -5.21
N PRO A 50 13.41 10.69 -3.91
CA PRO A 50 12.89 9.78 -2.89
C PRO A 50 11.36 9.63 -2.91
N MET A 51 10.63 10.71 -3.21
CA MET A 51 9.17 10.72 -3.37
C MET A 51 8.72 9.85 -4.57
N GLU A 52 9.38 9.99 -5.72
CA GLU A 52 9.06 9.20 -6.92
C GLU A 52 9.34 7.71 -6.71
N LEU A 53 10.46 7.39 -6.02
CA LEU A 53 10.80 6.01 -5.67
C LEU A 53 9.73 5.38 -4.77
N PHE A 54 9.25 6.13 -3.76
CA PHE A 54 8.21 5.63 -2.88
C PHE A 54 6.87 5.49 -3.60
N GLN A 55 6.50 6.44 -4.46
CA GLN A 55 5.27 6.33 -5.26
C GLN A 55 5.29 5.11 -6.18
N GLU A 56 6.43 4.82 -6.80
CA GLU A 56 6.58 3.62 -7.63
C GLU A 56 6.45 2.34 -6.81
N LEU A 57 7.08 2.28 -5.64
CA LEU A 57 6.94 1.17 -4.69
C LEU A 57 5.47 0.99 -4.27
N TYR A 58 4.80 2.09 -3.90
CA TYR A 58 3.41 2.08 -3.49
C TYR A 58 2.52 1.52 -4.60
N ARG A 59 2.72 1.98 -5.84
CA ARG A 59 1.95 1.50 -7.00
C ARG A 59 2.21 0.01 -7.28
N LYS A 60 3.46 -0.43 -7.18
CA LYS A 60 3.83 -1.84 -7.37
C LYS A 60 3.19 -2.74 -6.32
N GLN A 61 3.13 -2.31 -5.05
CA GLN A 61 2.55 -3.09 -3.96
C GLN A 61 1.01 -3.06 -3.93
N ASN A 62 0.41 -1.91 -4.25
CA ASN A 62 -1.03 -1.71 -4.09
C ASN A 62 -1.80 -1.78 -5.40
N HIS A 63 -1.11 -1.87 -6.54
CA HIS A 63 -1.67 -1.79 -7.89
C HIS A 63 -2.54 -0.54 -8.13
N GLN A 64 -2.26 0.52 -7.37
CA GLN A 64 -3.00 1.78 -7.38
C GLN A 64 -2.03 2.94 -7.11
N ASP A 65 -2.29 4.09 -7.72
CA ASP A 65 -1.53 5.30 -7.42
C ASP A 65 -1.91 5.85 -6.04
N MET A 66 -0.98 6.57 -5.41
CA MET A 66 -1.25 7.26 -4.14
C MET A 66 -2.29 8.36 -4.36
N SER A 67 -3.22 8.51 -3.41
CA SER A 67 -4.09 9.69 -3.34
C SER A 67 -3.29 10.94 -2.95
N GLU A 68 -3.84 12.12 -3.22
CA GLU A 68 -3.20 13.39 -2.85
C GLU A 68 -3.01 13.54 -1.35
N GLU A 69 -3.94 13.01 -0.54
CA GLU A 69 -3.84 12.99 0.92
C GLU A 69 -2.64 12.14 1.37
N GLN A 70 -2.47 10.95 0.78
CA GLN A 70 -1.34 10.06 1.07
C GLN A 70 0.00 10.67 0.64
N LYS A 71 0.05 11.36 -0.53
CA LYS A 71 1.26 12.05 -0.99
C LYS A 71 1.66 13.19 -0.05
N THR A 72 0.68 13.98 0.39
CA THR A 72 0.90 15.09 1.32
C THR A 72 1.43 14.57 2.66
N PHE A 73 0.79 13.55 3.21
CA PHE A 73 1.21 12.91 4.45
C PHE A 73 2.62 12.32 4.37
N LEU A 74 2.93 11.63 3.26
CA LEU A 74 4.27 11.08 3.04
C LEU A 74 5.31 12.19 2.96
N LYS A 75 5.01 13.30 2.28
CA LYS A 75 5.93 14.43 2.15
C LYS A 75 6.29 15.02 3.52
N GLU A 76 5.29 15.30 4.35
CA GLU A 76 5.49 15.82 5.71
C GLU A 76 6.31 14.85 6.57
N MET A 77 6.04 13.55 6.46
CA MET A 77 6.79 12.52 7.18
C MET A 77 8.25 12.42 6.73
N MET A 78 8.50 12.51 5.43
CA MET A 78 9.86 12.52 4.88
C MET A 78 10.61 13.76 5.31
N GLU A 79 9.98 14.94 5.29
CA GLU A 79 10.61 16.17 5.78
C GLU A 79 11.01 16.03 7.27
N GLY A 80 10.12 15.53 8.13
CA GLY A 80 10.43 15.33 9.55
C GLY A 80 11.54 14.32 9.82
N ILE A 81 11.56 13.17 9.13
CA ILE A 81 12.60 12.14 9.32
C ILE A 81 13.98 12.65 8.88
N TRP A 82 14.04 13.46 7.82
CA TRP A 82 15.29 13.97 7.30
C TRP A 82 15.80 15.20 8.08
N GLU A 83 14.92 16.03 8.63
CA GLU A 83 15.32 17.12 9.55
C GLU A 83 15.88 16.59 10.87
N ASP A 84 15.36 15.48 11.39
CA ASP A 84 15.86 14.82 12.61
C ASP A 84 17.20 14.08 12.41
N ALA A 85 17.65 13.92 11.15
CA ALA A 85 18.90 13.25 10.80
C ALA A 85 20.10 14.22 10.68
N GLU A 86 19.88 15.54 10.74
CA GLU A 86 20.90 16.60 10.83
C GLU A 86 21.23 16.97 12.29
#